data_AF-A0A968A9F9-F1
#
_entry.id   AF-A0A968A9F9-F1
#
_cell.length_a   1.000
_cell.length_b   1.000
_cell.length_c   1.000
_cell.angle_alpha   90.00
_cell.angle_beta   90.00
_cell.angle_gamma   90.00
#
_symmetry.space_group_name_H-M   'P 1'
#
loop_
_entity.id
_entity.type
_entity.pdbx_description
1 polymer ?
#
loop_
_entity_poly.entity_id
_entity_poly.type
_entity_poly.pdbx_seq_one_letter_code
_entity_poly.pdbx_strand_id
1 'polypeptide(L)'
;MDEVTGLALNATRYKMEALESGQYRVKIPVTIGTYIKYRYSRQGDFLIEEHSTNGREVRYRLFFANSPAEIEDVVTRWTDTSFAGETGRIQGKVVQSENGQPVPGILITAGGQQAFTHADGSFLIEDLPVGVHNLVAFSIDGK
;
A
#
# COMPACT_ATOMS: atom_id res chain seq x y z
N MET A 1 -16.69 3.26 -6.58
CA MET A 1 -15.58 3.22 -7.55
C MET A 1 -15.23 1.75 -7.72
N ASP A 2 -15.53 1.17 -8.88
CA ASP A 2 -15.34 -0.25 -9.15
C ASP A 2 -13.85 -0.61 -9.07
N GLU A 3 -13.53 -1.66 -8.33
CA GLU A 3 -12.14 -2.09 -8.10
C GLU A 3 -11.48 -2.52 -9.41
N VAL A 4 -12.24 -3.01 -10.40
CA VAL A 4 -11.69 -3.70 -11.57
C VAL A 4 -11.37 -2.76 -12.75
N THR A 5 -12.00 -1.59 -12.85
CA THR A 5 -11.87 -0.73 -14.06
C THR A 5 -11.37 0.70 -13.81
N GLY A 6 -11.38 1.20 -12.58
CA GLY A 6 -11.25 2.64 -12.32
C GLY A 6 -9.85 3.22 -12.00
N LEU A 7 -8.84 2.40 -11.74
CA LEU A 7 -7.54 2.88 -11.22
C LEU A 7 -6.70 3.63 -12.26
N ALA A 8 -6.78 3.26 -13.54
CA ALA A 8 -6.04 3.91 -14.61
C ALA A 8 -6.73 5.18 -15.16
N LEU A 9 -8.05 5.31 -14.98
CA LEU A 9 -8.86 6.34 -15.65
C LEU A 9 -8.97 7.68 -14.89
N ASN A 10 -8.62 7.72 -13.59
CA ASN A 10 -8.67 8.93 -12.76
C ASN A 10 -7.36 9.15 -11.96
N ALA A 11 -6.20 8.95 -12.60
CA ALA A 11 -4.91 9.09 -11.93
C ALA A 11 -4.37 10.53 -12.03
N THR A 12 -4.22 11.21 -10.88
CA THR A 12 -3.43 12.45 -10.76
C THR A 12 -1.99 12.11 -10.44
N ARG A 13 -1.04 12.63 -11.22
CA ARG A 13 0.40 12.41 -11.02
C ARG A 13 1.01 13.57 -10.24
N TYR A 14 1.75 13.24 -9.18
CA TYR A 14 2.54 14.19 -8.41
C TYR A 14 4.02 13.86 -8.59
N LYS A 15 4.78 14.80 -9.16
CA LYS A 15 6.23 14.63 -9.31
C LYS A 15 6.90 14.72 -7.94
N MET A 16 7.72 13.73 -7.61
CA MET A 16 8.51 13.73 -6.39
C MET A 16 9.79 14.54 -6.56
N GLU A 17 10.17 15.26 -5.50
CA GLU A 17 11.45 15.92 -5.38
C GLU A 17 12.50 14.88 -4.94
N ALA A 18 13.61 14.81 -5.67
CA ALA A 18 14.74 13.99 -5.28
C ALA A 18 15.50 14.66 -4.13
N LEU A 19 15.79 13.89 -3.09
CA LEU A 19 16.63 14.28 -1.97
C LEU A 19 17.98 13.55 -2.08
N GLU A 20 18.73 13.47 -0.98
CA GLU A 20 19.98 12.72 -0.91
C GLU A 20 19.73 11.20 -0.82
N SER A 21 20.74 10.42 -1.23
CA SER A 21 20.80 8.96 -1.01
C SER A 21 19.59 8.16 -1.51
N GLY A 22 18.96 8.58 -2.61
CA GLY A 22 17.85 7.86 -3.23
C GLY A 22 16.50 8.04 -2.53
N GLN A 23 16.40 9.00 -1.61
CA GLN A 23 15.13 9.39 -1.00
C GLN A 23 14.37 10.38 -1.90
N TYR A 24 13.04 10.30 -1.86
CA TYR A 24 12.15 11.15 -2.64
C TYR A 24 10.99 11.62 -1.77
N ARG A 25 10.50 12.85 -1.98
CA ARG A 25 9.39 13.41 -1.21
C ARG A 25 8.38 14.13 -2.10
N VAL A 26 7.10 14.06 -1.70
CA VAL A 26 6.00 14.92 -2.17
C VAL A 26 5.20 15.40 -0.98
N LYS A 27 4.59 16.58 -1.12
CA LYS A 27 3.46 17.01 -0.28
C LYS A 27 2.21 17.02 -1.14
N ILE A 28 1.19 16.27 -0.74
CA ILE A 28 -0.07 16.16 -1.48
C ILE A 28 -1.20 16.65 -0.58
N PRO A 29 -1.96 17.69 -0.97
CA PRO A 29 -3.16 18.07 -0.26
C PRO A 29 -4.23 17.00 -0.47
N VAL A 30 -4.77 16.47 0.62
CA VAL A 30 -5.83 15.45 0.61
C VAL A 30 -6.96 15.85 1.56
N THR A 31 -8.16 15.33 1.31
CA THR A 31 -9.31 15.58 2.18
C THR A 31 -9.22 14.67 3.40
N ILE A 32 -9.35 15.24 4.60
CA ILE A 32 -9.39 14.47 5.85
C ILE A 32 -10.62 13.54 5.85
N GLY A 33 -10.46 12.33 6.39
CA GLY A 33 -11.50 11.30 6.44
C GLY A 33 -11.61 10.48 5.15
N THR A 34 -10.64 10.57 4.23
CA THR A 34 -10.63 9.81 2.98
C THR A 34 -9.53 8.75 2.94
N TYR A 35 -9.79 7.67 2.19
CA TYR A 35 -8.76 6.72 1.81
C TYR A 35 -8.12 7.16 0.49
N ILE A 36 -6.80 7.20 0.48
CA ILE A 36 -5.99 7.52 -0.69
C ILE A 36 -5.40 6.22 -1.23
N LYS A 37 -5.76 5.90 -2.48
CA LYS A 37 -5.11 4.84 -3.27
C LYS A 37 -3.99 5.48 -4.08
N TYR A 38 -2.77 5.01 -3.92
CA TYR A 38 -1.60 5.55 -4.61
C TYR A 38 -0.62 4.44 -5.00
N ARG A 39 0.30 4.73 -5.92
CA ARG A 39 1.42 3.86 -6.28
C ARG A 39 2.56 4.69 -6.84
N TYR A 40 3.76 4.13 -6.81
CA TYR A 40 4.98 4.77 -7.31
C TYR A 40 5.26 4.37 -8.76
N SER A 41 5.81 5.32 -9.52
CA SER A 41 6.33 5.08 -10.85
C SER A 41 7.60 5.89 -11.07
N ARG A 42 8.59 5.29 -11.73
CA ARG A 42 9.81 5.97 -12.17
C ARG A 42 9.62 6.42 -13.61
N GLN A 43 9.79 7.72 -13.87
CA GLN A 43 9.64 8.27 -15.21
C GLN A 43 10.99 8.27 -15.94
N GLY A 44 11.06 7.57 -17.08
CA GLY A 44 12.12 7.67 -18.08
C GLY A 44 11.52 7.80 -19.49
N ASP A 45 12.18 7.23 -20.49
CA ASP A 45 11.62 7.13 -21.86
C ASP A 45 10.33 6.27 -21.90
N PHE A 46 10.18 5.38 -20.91
CA PHE A 46 9.00 4.58 -20.67
C PHE A 46 8.52 4.75 -19.21
N LEU A 47 7.24 4.45 -18.96
CA LEU A 47 6.71 4.37 -17.61
C LEU A 47 7.20 3.08 -16.96
N ILE A 48 7.94 3.22 -15.86
CA ILE A 48 8.45 2.10 -15.08
C ILE A 48 7.64 2.04 -13.78
N GLU A 49 6.97 0.92 -13.54
CA GLU A 49 6.05 0.77 -12.42
C GLU A 49 6.71 0.04 -11.25
N GLU A 50 6.25 0.33 -10.04
CA GLU A 50 6.71 -0.42 -8.86
C GLU A 50 6.14 -1.84 -8.85
N HIS A 51 6.98 -2.80 -8.45
CA HIS A 51 6.60 -4.20 -8.27
C HIS A 51 7.02 -4.67 -6.87
N SER A 52 6.32 -5.69 -6.37
CA SER A 52 6.68 -6.40 -5.13
C SER A 52 7.99 -7.18 -5.30
N THR A 53 8.53 -7.65 -4.17
CA THR A 53 9.74 -8.50 -4.08
C THR A 53 9.70 -9.70 -5.03
N ASN A 54 8.51 -10.30 -5.19
CA ASN A 54 8.30 -11.56 -5.90
C ASN A 54 7.92 -11.43 -7.38
N GLY A 55 7.95 -10.23 -7.95
CA GLY A 55 7.63 -10.10 -9.37
C GLY A 55 6.32 -9.38 -9.68
N ARG A 56 5.41 -9.27 -8.71
CA ARG A 56 4.01 -8.90 -8.97
C ARG A 56 3.81 -7.39 -8.99
N GLU A 57 2.82 -6.95 -9.77
CA GLU A 57 2.42 -5.55 -9.81
C GLU A 57 1.89 -5.12 -8.44
N VAL A 58 2.34 -3.96 -7.95
CA VAL A 58 1.65 -3.28 -6.85
C VAL A 58 0.46 -2.53 -7.44
N ARG A 59 -0.73 -3.10 -7.26
CA ARG A 59 -1.96 -2.51 -7.78
C ARG A 59 -2.21 -1.11 -7.19
N TYR A 60 -2.07 -0.99 -5.88
CA TYR A 60 -2.06 0.26 -5.12
C TYR A 60 -1.63 0.01 -3.67
N ARG A 61 -1.10 1.06 -3.05
CA ARG A 61 -0.97 1.27 -1.60
C ARG A 61 -2.18 2.04 -1.10
N LEU A 62 -2.49 1.92 0.19
CA LEU A 62 -3.56 2.67 0.85
C LEU A 62 -2.98 3.54 1.97
N PHE A 63 -3.56 4.72 2.13
CA PHE A 63 -3.38 5.57 3.30
C PHE A 63 -4.74 6.12 3.75
N PHE A 64 -5.01 6.11 5.05
CA PHE A 64 -6.22 6.73 5.61
C PHE A 64 -5.87 8.09 6.20
N ALA A 65 -6.35 9.17 5.56
CA ALA A 65 -6.04 10.54 5.94
C ALA A 65 -6.91 11.01 7.11
N ASN A 66 -6.70 10.49 8.32
CA ASN A 66 -7.42 10.94 9.51
C ASN A 66 -6.86 12.23 10.13
N SER A 67 -5.59 12.54 9.86
CA SER A 67 -4.89 13.77 10.25
C SER A 67 -3.75 14.08 9.26
N PRO A 68 -3.17 15.29 9.28
CA PRO A 68 -1.90 15.54 8.58
C PRO A 68 -0.82 14.58 9.09
N ALA A 69 -0.20 13.82 8.18
CA ALA A 69 0.82 12.84 8.52
C ALA A 69 1.89 12.74 7.42
N GLU A 70 3.06 12.23 7.79
CA GLU A 70 4.11 11.77 6.88
C GLU A 70 4.08 10.23 6.86
N ILE A 71 4.19 9.66 5.67
CA ILE A 71 4.33 8.22 5.48
C ILE A 71 5.69 7.94 4.86
N GLU A 72 6.36 6.91 5.38
CA GLU A 72 7.60 6.39 4.83
C GLU A 72 7.29 5.08 4.12
N ASP A 73 7.68 5.00 2.85
CA ASP A 73 7.46 3.85 2.00
C ASP A 73 8.78 3.44 1.35
N VAL A 74 9.02 2.13 1.29
CA VAL A 74 10.08 1.55 0.48
C VAL A 74 9.48 1.07 -0.84
N VAL A 75 9.99 1.58 -1.96
CA VAL A 75 9.74 0.98 -3.27
C VAL A 75 10.69 -0.19 -3.43
N THR A 76 10.13 -1.39 -3.38
CA THR A 76 10.89 -2.65 -3.34
C THR A 76 11.73 -2.88 -4.59
N ARG A 77 11.09 -2.78 -5.76
CA ARG A 77 11.73 -2.89 -7.06
C ARG A 77 10.86 -2.24 -8.13
N TRP A 78 11.45 -2.10 -9.29
CA TRP A 78 10.82 -1.60 -10.50
C TRP A 78 10.58 -2.74 -11.50
N THR A 79 9.78 -2.51 -12.54
CA THR A 79 9.61 -3.47 -13.65
C THR A 79 10.93 -3.87 -14.31
N ASP A 80 11.95 -3.01 -14.23
CA ASP A 80 13.26 -3.19 -14.86
C ASP A 80 14.38 -3.58 -13.88
N THR A 81 14.05 -3.86 -12.61
CA THR A 81 15.04 -4.29 -11.61
C THR A 81 14.64 -5.59 -10.93
N SER A 82 15.64 -6.32 -10.39
CA SER A 82 15.41 -7.40 -9.45
C SER A 82 15.40 -6.89 -8.01
N PHE A 83 14.83 -7.65 -7.10
CA PHE A 83 14.97 -7.44 -5.65
C PHE A 83 15.99 -8.43 -5.10
N ALA A 84 16.94 -7.95 -4.31
CA ALA A 84 17.93 -8.75 -3.61
C ALA A 84 18.07 -8.20 -2.19
N GLY A 85 17.29 -8.74 -1.27
CA GLY A 85 17.26 -8.31 0.12
C GLY A 85 16.49 -9.31 0.98
N GLU A 86 16.56 -9.12 2.29
CA GLU A 86 15.77 -9.91 3.23
C GLU A 86 14.31 -9.48 3.22
N THR A 87 13.44 -10.44 3.49
CA THR A 87 12.00 -10.21 3.62
C THR A 87 11.48 -10.76 4.93
N GLY A 88 10.43 -10.13 5.43
CA GLY A 88 9.66 -10.59 6.57
C GLY A 88 8.19 -10.77 6.23
N ARG A 89 7.41 -11.01 7.29
CA ARG A 89 5.96 -11.14 7.21
C ARG A 89 5.29 -10.39 8.36
N ILE A 90 4.08 -9.89 8.11
CA ILE A 90 3.20 -9.33 9.13
C ILE A 90 1.99 -10.26 9.23
N GLN A 91 1.69 -10.73 10.44
CA GLN A 91 0.48 -11.50 10.73
C GLN A 91 -0.27 -10.87 11.88
N GLY A 92 -1.59 -11.00 11.89
CA GLY A 92 -2.42 -10.42 12.92
C GLY A 92 -3.86 -10.87 12.84
N LYS A 93 -4.71 -10.24 13.65
CA LYS A 93 -6.15 -10.50 13.71
C LYS A 93 -6.92 -9.18 13.76
N VAL A 94 -7.97 -9.05 12.97
CA VAL A 94 -8.91 -7.93 13.04
C VAL A 94 -10.14 -8.36 13.83
N VAL A 95 -10.51 -7.54 14.81
CA VAL A 95 -11.65 -7.77 15.71
C VAL A 95 -12.46 -6.49 15.87
N GLN A 96 -13.76 -6.63 16.17
CA GLN A 96 -14.62 -5.51 16.56
C GLN A 96 -14.19 -4.96 17.92
N SER A 97 -14.20 -3.63 18.06
CA SER A 97 -13.86 -2.96 19.31
C SER A 97 -14.84 -3.25 20.44
N GLU A 98 -16.12 -3.44 20.11
CA GLU A 98 -17.21 -3.52 21.08
C GLU A 98 -17.25 -4.87 21.81
N ASN A 99 -16.96 -5.96 21.09
CA ASN A 99 -17.19 -7.32 21.57
C ASN A 99 -16.04 -8.31 21.26
N GLY A 100 -14.97 -7.87 20.58
CA GLY A 100 -13.83 -8.71 20.24
C GLY A 100 -14.10 -9.80 19.19
N GLN A 101 -15.26 -9.80 18.53
CA GLN A 101 -15.56 -10.76 17.48
C GLN A 101 -14.67 -10.53 16.26
N PRO A 102 -14.22 -11.60 15.58
CA PRO A 102 -13.40 -11.47 14.38
C PRO A 102 -14.15 -10.80 13.24
N VAL A 103 -13.43 -9.98 12.47
CA VAL A 103 -13.99 -9.31 11.28
C VAL A 103 -13.36 -9.89 10.02
N PRO A 104 -14.08 -10.74 9.27
CA PRO A 104 -13.60 -11.30 8.02
C PRO A 104 -13.75 -10.33 6.85
N GLY A 105 -13.00 -10.56 5.76
CA GLY A 105 -13.14 -9.81 4.51
C GLY A 105 -12.57 -8.39 4.53
N ILE A 106 -11.81 -8.03 5.56
CA ILE A 106 -11.11 -6.74 5.64
C ILE A 106 -9.85 -6.81 4.78
N LEU A 107 -9.68 -5.85 3.88
CA LEU A 107 -8.47 -5.69 3.10
C LEU A 107 -7.37 -5.09 3.98
N ILE A 108 -6.28 -5.82 4.16
CA ILE A 108 -5.08 -5.37 4.85
C ILE A 108 -4.01 -5.09 3.81
N THR A 109 -3.41 -3.90 3.87
CA THR A 109 -2.33 -3.50 2.96
C THR A 109 -1.09 -3.06 3.72
N ALA A 110 0.09 -3.48 3.27
CA ALA A 110 1.38 -3.00 3.76
C ALA A 110 2.44 -3.19 2.66
N GLY A 111 3.35 -2.22 2.47
CA GLY A 111 4.47 -2.36 1.55
C GLY A 111 4.09 -2.67 0.08
N GLY A 112 2.89 -2.25 -0.35
CA GLY A 112 2.33 -2.59 -1.67
C GLY A 112 1.72 -4.00 -1.79
N GLN A 113 1.83 -4.82 -0.74
CA GLN A 113 1.21 -6.15 -0.64
C GLN A 113 -0.19 -6.04 -0.02
N GLN A 114 -1.04 -7.02 -0.32
CA GLN A 114 -2.44 -7.06 0.11
C GLN A 114 -2.83 -8.46 0.58
N ALA A 115 -3.63 -8.53 1.64
CA ALA A 115 -4.25 -9.76 2.13
C ALA A 115 -5.65 -9.47 2.66
N PHE A 116 -6.54 -10.45 2.61
CA PHE A 116 -7.86 -10.37 3.24
C PHE A 116 -7.87 -11.10 4.57
N THR A 117 -8.60 -10.56 5.55
CA THR A 117 -8.85 -11.30 6.79
C THR A 117 -9.74 -12.53 6.53
N HIS A 118 -9.36 -13.67 7.10
CA HIS A 118 -10.13 -14.90 7.03
C HIS A 118 -11.39 -14.86 7.93
N ALA A 119 -12.17 -15.94 7.92
CA ALA A 119 -13.38 -16.10 8.75
C ALA A 119 -13.13 -15.88 10.24
N ASP A 120 -11.94 -16.25 10.74
CA ASP A 120 -11.52 -16.04 12.11
C ASP A 120 -10.86 -14.67 12.35
N GLY A 121 -10.89 -13.76 11.37
CA GLY A 121 -10.29 -12.43 11.43
C GLY A 121 -8.77 -12.40 11.25
N SER A 122 -8.11 -13.56 11.10
CA SER A 122 -6.66 -13.63 10.92
C SER A 122 -6.25 -13.12 9.52
N PHE A 123 -5.06 -12.54 9.42
CA PHE A 123 -4.43 -12.19 8.14
C PHE A 123 -2.92 -12.47 8.18
N LEU A 124 -2.34 -12.63 6.99
CA LEU A 124 -0.91 -12.80 6.78
C LEU A 124 -0.49 -12.04 5.51
N ILE A 125 0.50 -11.16 5.63
CA ILE A 125 1.18 -10.50 4.51
C ILE A 125 2.63 -10.98 4.50
N GLU A 126 3.05 -11.56 3.38
CA GLU A 126 4.38 -12.12 3.18
C GLU A 126 5.21 -11.30 2.19
N ASP A 127 6.49 -11.66 2.10
CA ASP A 127 7.48 -11.08 1.19
C ASP A 127 7.64 -9.56 1.33
N LEU A 128 7.45 -9.01 2.55
CA LEU A 128 7.67 -7.60 2.81
C LEU A 128 9.16 -7.31 2.94
N PRO A 129 9.74 -6.34 2.21
CA PRO A 129 11.13 -5.97 2.43
C PRO A 129 11.32 -5.43 3.85
N VAL A 130 12.52 -5.56 4.41
CA VAL A 130 12.86 -4.94 5.70
C VAL A 130 12.68 -3.42 5.62
N GLY A 131 11.95 -2.84 6.57
CA GLY A 131 11.70 -1.40 6.63
C GLY A 131 10.44 -1.04 7.41
N VAL A 132 10.13 0.26 7.44
CA VAL A 132 8.86 0.79 7.96
C VAL A 132 7.78 0.57 6.90
N HIS A 133 6.60 0.13 7.34
CA HIS A 133 5.45 -0.11 6.47
C HIS A 133 4.22 0.56 7.05
N ASN A 134 3.52 1.35 6.23
CA ASN A 134 2.18 1.81 6.54
C ASN A 134 1.20 0.62 6.44
N LEU A 135 0.65 0.20 7.58
CA LEU A 135 -0.34 -0.89 7.66
C LEU A 135 -1.76 -0.30 7.70
N VAL A 136 -2.57 -0.60 6.70
CA VAL A 136 -3.95 -0.11 6.60
C VAL A 136 -4.92 -1.26 6.55
N ALA A 137 -5.98 -1.18 7.36
CA ALA A 137 -7.16 -2.01 7.27
C ALA A 137 -8.29 -1.22 6.58
N PHE A 138 -8.92 -1.84 5.58
CA PHE A 138 -9.96 -1.23 4.76
C PHE A 138 -11.14 -2.20 4.59
N SER A 139 -12.32 -1.74 4.98
CA SER A 139 -13.59 -2.44 4.77
C SER A 139 -14.09 -2.15 3.36
N ILE A 140 -14.07 -3.14 2.47
CA ILE A 140 -14.50 -2.97 1.07
C ILE A 140 -16.02 -2.82 0.97
N ASP A 141 -16.77 -3.44 1.89
CA ASP A 141 -18.23 -3.39 1.90
C ASP A 141 -18.80 -2.27 2.80
N GLY A 142 -17.93 -1.46 3.41
CA GLY A 142 -18.32 -0.30 4.21
C GLY A 142 -18.95 -0.65 5.57
N LYS A 143 -18.79 -1.90 6.02
CA LYS A 143 -19.18 -2.34 7.35
C LYS A 143 -18.08 -2.13 8.38
#